data_AF-A0ABD5AZX1-F1
#
_entry.id   AF-A0ABD5AZX1-F1
#
_cell.length_a   1.000
_cell.length_b   1.000
_cell.length_c   1.000
_cell.angle_alpha   90.00
_cell.angle_beta   90.00
_cell.angle_gamma   90.00
#
_symmetry.space_group_name_H-M   'P 1'
#
loop_
_entity.id
_entity.type
_entity.pdbx_description
1 polymer ?
#
loop_
_entity_poly.entity_id
_entity_poly.type
_entity_poly.pdbx_seq_one_letter_code
_entity_poly.pdbx_strand_id
1 'polypeptide(L)'
;MTTVVKEQKQETDVFEMIHLLAQNGQAALEGLSKKSQAEIDHIVHEMSMAAVDQHMALARHACEETGRGVYEDKAIKNLYASEYIWNSIKDDQTVGIIDQDDQRGLTYVAEPVGIICGVTPTTNPTSTTIFKAIIAIKTG
;
A
#
# COMPACT_ATOMS: atom_id res chain seq x y z
N MET A 1 -5.84 37.67 32.02
CA MET A 1 -6.96 36.79 31.64
C MET A 1 -6.51 35.99 30.42
N THR A 2 -6.09 34.74 30.64
CA THR A 2 -5.55 33.89 29.59
C THR A 2 -6.72 33.15 28.94
N THR A 3 -7.03 33.52 27.71
CA THR A 3 -8.10 32.88 26.92
C THR A 3 -7.62 31.50 26.51
N VAL A 4 -8.19 30.47 27.14
CA VAL A 4 -8.00 29.07 26.74
C VAL A 4 -8.74 28.88 25.40
N VAL A 5 -7.99 28.77 24.31
CA VAL A 5 -8.53 28.37 23.02
C VAL A 5 -8.94 26.90 23.16
N LYS A 6 -10.26 26.65 23.22
CA LYS A 6 -10.81 25.29 23.18
C LYS A 6 -10.53 24.70 21.80
N GLU A 7 -9.71 23.65 21.73
CA GLU A 7 -9.64 22.79 20.56
C GLU A 7 -11.03 22.19 20.30
N GLN A 8 -11.65 22.61 19.20
CA GLN A 8 -12.88 21.99 18.72
C GLN A 8 -12.54 20.65 18.08
N LYS A 9 -12.81 19.57 18.79
CA LYS A 9 -12.74 18.21 18.27
C LYS A 9 -13.85 18.05 17.22
N GLN A 10 -13.50 18.14 15.94
CA GLN A 10 -14.41 17.82 14.85
C GLN A 10 -14.72 16.31 14.93
N GLU A 11 -15.92 15.98 15.35
CA GLU A 11 -16.43 14.61 15.33
C GLU A 11 -16.82 14.28 13.88
N THR A 12 -15.84 13.85 13.08
CA THR A 12 -16.10 13.38 11.73
C THR A 12 -16.89 12.08 11.81
N ASP A 13 -18.04 12.03 11.15
CA ASP A 13 -18.78 10.78 11.03
C ASP A 13 -17.91 9.73 10.32
N VAL A 14 -17.77 8.57 10.96
CA VAL A 14 -16.88 7.50 10.48
C VAL A 14 -17.36 6.98 9.12
N PHE A 15 -18.68 6.95 8.89
CA PHE A 15 -19.24 6.54 7.61
C PHE A 15 -18.87 7.53 6.50
N GLU A 16 -19.04 8.84 6.73
CA GLU A 16 -18.61 9.87 5.79
C GLU A 16 -17.10 9.81 5.50
N MET A 17 -16.25 9.59 6.51
CA MET A 17 -14.81 9.46 6.31
C MET A 17 -14.46 8.25 5.43
N ILE A 18 -15.04 7.08 5.71
CA ILE A 18 -14.81 5.86 4.92
C ILE A 18 -15.30 6.06 3.48
N HIS A 19 -16.48 6.67 3.32
CA HIS A 19 -17.06 6.93 2.00
C HIS A 19 -16.15 7.84 1.17
N LEU A 20 -15.64 8.91 1.77
CA LEU A 20 -14.70 9.83 1.13
C LEU A 20 -13.40 9.12 0.71
N LEU A 21 -12.82 8.30 1.58
CA LEU A 21 -11.60 7.54 1.26
C LEU A 21 -11.83 6.55 0.10
N ALA A 22 -12.98 5.87 0.09
CA ALA A 22 -13.33 4.94 -0.98
C ALA A 22 -13.54 5.67 -2.32
N GLN A 23 -14.22 6.82 -2.32
CA GLN A 23 -14.41 7.66 -3.50
C GLN A 23 -13.07 8.16 -4.05
N ASN A 24 -12.17 8.64 -3.19
CA ASN A 24 -10.84 9.09 -3.60
C ASN A 24 -10.02 7.94 -4.19
N GLY A 25 -10.10 6.75 -3.60
CA GLY A 25 -9.48 5.54 -4.14
C GLY A 25 -10.00 5.20 -5.53
N GLN A 26 -11.33 5.28 -5.73
CA GLN A 26 -11.96 5.01 -7.03
C GLN A 26 -11.48 6.00 -8.11
N ALA A 27 -11.41 7.28 -7.77
CA ALA A 27 -10.90 8.31 -8.68
C ALA A 27 -9.41 8.09 -9.01
N ALA A 28 -8.60 7.67 -8.03
CA ALA A 28 -7.19 7.35 -8.25
C ALA A 28 -7.01 6.12 -9.17
N LEU A 29 -7.86 5.10 -9.01
CA LEU A 29 -7.86 3.89 -9.84
C LEU A 29 -8.10 4.20 -11.33
N GLU A 30 -8.96 5.18 -11.66
CA GLU A 30 -9.15 5.63 -13.04
C GLU A 30 -7.89 6.25 -13.66
N GLY A 31 -7.03 6.83 -12.82
CA GLY A 31 -5.72 7.33 -13.24
C GLY A 31 -4.69 6.20 -13.37
N LEU A 32 -4.75 5.23 -12.46
CA LEU A 32 -3.82 4.09 -12.40
C LEU A 32 -4.05 3.13 -13.59
N SER A 33 -5.31 2.87 -13.96
CA SER A 33 -5.69 2.00 -15.09
C SER A 33 -5.24 2.48 -16.47
N LYS A 34 -4.85 3.76 -16.59
CA LYS A 34 -4.32 4.35 -17.84
C LYS A 34 -2.81 4.23 -17.97
N LYS A 35 -2.13 3.74 -16.93
CA LYS A 35 -0.67 3.63 -16.92
C LYS A 35 -0.20 2.36 -17.60
N SER A 36 0.96 2.46 -18.22
CA SER A 36 1.69 1.32 -18.72
C SER A 36 2.31 0.50 -17.58
N GLN A 37 2.64 -0.76 -17.88
CA GLN A 37 3.36 -1.63 -16.94
C GLN A 37 4.63 -0.95 -16.37
N ALA A 38 5.43 -0.31 -17.23
CA ALA A 38 6.66 0.37 -16.82
C ALA A 38 6.42 1.56 -15.88
N GLU A 39 5.31 2.29 -16.06
CA GLU A 39 4.95 3.38 -15.14
C GLU A 39 4.47 2.83 -13.79
N ILE A 40 3.69 1.75 -13.78
CA ILE A 40 3.29 1.08 -12.54
C ILE A 40 4.52 0.54 -11.80
N ASP A 41 5.41 -0.14 -12.51
CA ASP A 41 6.65 -0.68 -11.96
C ASP A 41 7.53 0.42 -11.37
N HIS A 42 7.63 1.56 -12.04
CA HIS A 42 8.35 2.71 -11.52
C HIS A 42 7.74 3.24 -10.22
N ILE A 43 6.40 3.40 -10.17
CA ILE A 43 5.71 3.86 -8.95
C ILE A 43 5.97 2.89 -7.79
N VAL A 44 5.81 1.58 -8.02
CA VAL A 44 6.01 0.55 -6.99
C VAL A 44 7.47 0.50 -6.54
N HIS A 45 8.42 0.69 -7.46
CA HIS A 45 9.84 0.79 -7.12
C HIS A 45 10.11 1.96 -6.17
N GLU A 46 9.63 3.17 -6.50
CA GLU A 46 9.80 4.35 -5.64
C GLU A 46 9.11 4.17 -4.29
N MET A 47 7.93 3.54 -4.25
CA MET A 47 7.25 3.18 -3.00
C MET A 47 8.10 2.24 -2.14
N SER A 48 8.71 1.22 -2.75
CA SER A 48 9.60 0.28 -2.05
C SER A 48 10.84 1.01 -1.51
N MET A 49 11.47 1.87 -2.31
CA MET A 49 12.64 2.65 -1.88
C MET A 49 12.33 3.60 -0.73
N ALA A 50 11.19 4.31 -0.78
CA ALA A 50 10.75 5.15 0.32
C ALA A 50 10.50 4.35 1.61
N ALA A 51 9.92 3.14 1.49
CA ALA A 51 9.72 2.26 2.64
C ALA A 51 11.03 1.70 3.19
N VAL A 52 12.02 1.42 2.33
CA VAL A 52 13.38 1.06 2.73
C VAL A 52 14.04 2.23 3.47
N ASP A 53 13.95 3.46 2.98
CA ASP A 53 14.55 4.62 3.67
C ASP A 53 13.93 4.84 5.06
N GLN A 54 12.60 4.72 5.16
CA GLN A 54 11.85 4.97 6.40
C GLN A 54 11.72 3.75 7.34
N HIS A 55 12.34 2.60 7.01
CA HIS A 55 12.14 1.33 7.74
C HIS A 55 12.39 1.45 9.26
N MET A 56 13.43 2.20 9.64
CA MET A 56 13.80 2.47 11.03
C MET A 56 12.81 3.42 11.71
N ALA A 57 12.48 4.56 11.08
CA ALA A 57 11.56 5.52 11.67
C ALA A 57 10.18 4.89 11.96
N LEU A 58 9.67 4.11 11.00
CA LEU A 58 8.41 3.39 11.13
C LEU A 58 8.46 2.31 12.23
N ALA A 59 9.58 1.58 12.33
CA ALA A 59 9.76 0.58 13.38
C ALA A 59 9.74 1.20 14.79
N ARG A 60 10.36 2.38 14.95
CA ARG A 60 10.36 3.15 16.20
C ARG A 60 8.93 3.53 16.60
N HIS A 61 8.21 4.18 15.69
CA HIS A 61 6.82 4.60 15.95
C HIS A 61 5.93 3.40 16.31
N ALA A 62 6.07 2.28 15.60
CA ALA A 62 5.29 1.08 15.90
C ALA A 62 5.61 0.49 17.28
N CYS A 63 6.86 0.50 17.72
CA CYS A 63 7.25 0.04 19.06
C CYS A 63 6.74 1.00 20.16
N GLU A 64 6.90 2.31 19.95
CA GLU A 64 6.49 3.35 20.90
C GLU A 64 4.96 3.38 21.08
N GLU A 65 4.20 3.29 19.99
CA GLU A 65 2.74 3.33 20.03
C GLU A 65 2.13 2.03 20.59
N THR A 66 2.63 0.87 20.15
CA THR A 66 2.02 -0.42 20.55
C THR A 66 2.55 -0.97 21.87
N GLY A 67 3.74 -0.52 22.32
CA GLY A 67 4.44 -1.09 23.47
C GLY A 67 4.85 -2.55 23.30
N ARG A 68 4.90 -3.07 22.06
CA ARG A 68 5.09 -4.49 21.76
C ARG A 68 6.21 -4.75 20.76
N GLY A 69 7.04 -5.74 21.08
CA GLY A 69 8.09 -6.26 20.19
C GLY A 69 9.41 -5.49 20.29
N VAL A 70 10.38 -5.93 19.49
CA VAL A 70 11.74 -5.37 19.44
C VAL A 70 11.85 -4.47 18.21
N TYR A 71 12.48 -3.31 18.39
CA TYR A 71 12.63 -2.29 17.35
C TYR A 71 13.38 -2.83 16.13
N GLU A 72 14.48 -3.52 16.36
CA GLU A 72 15.36 -4.10 15.34
C GLU A 72 14.61 -5.15 14.50
N ASP A 73 13.84 -6.03 15.15
CA ASP A 73 13.02 -7.03 14.46
C ASP A 73 11.94 -6.40 13.58
N LYS A 74 11.34 -5.29 14.03
CA LYS A 74 10.36 -4.54 13.23
C LYS A 74 11.01 -3.83 12.04
N ALA A 75 12.24 -3.32 12.20
CA ALA A 75 12.99 -2.71 11.10
C ALA A 75 13.30 -3.75 10.01
N ILE A 76 13.72 -4.97 10.40
CA ILE A 76 13.94 -6.08 9.47
C ILE A 76 12.63 -6.48 8.78
N LYS A 77 11.52 -6.56 9.51
CA LYS A 77 10.20 -6.85 8.91
C LYS A 77 9.76 -5.79 7.91
N ASN A 78 10.06 -4.51 8.16
CA ASN A 78 9.76 -3.43 7.23
C ASN A 78 10.60 -3.56 5.95
N LEU A 79 11.91 -3.84 6.07
CA LEU A 79 12.79 -4.11 4.91
C LEU A 79 12.31 -5.32 4.10
N TYR A 80 11.90 -6.39 4.77
CA TYR A 80 11.34 -7.55 4.10
C TYR A 80 10.05 -7.19 3.35
N ALA A 81 9.15 -6.44 3.96
CA ALA A 81 7.90 -6.03 3.33
C ALA A 81 8.09 -5.06 2.15
N SER A 82 9.24 -4.36 2.05
CA SER A 82 9.54 -3.42 0.97
C SER A 82 10.41 -4.05 -0.12
N GLU A 83 11.70 -4.24 0.14
CA GLU A 83 12.70 -4.60 -0.87
C GLU A 83 12.51 -6.04 -1.34
N TYR A 84 12.31 -6.97 -0.41
CA TYR A 84 12.16 -8.38 -0.76
C TYR A 84 10.89 -8.63 -1.57
N ILE A 85 9.77 -8.01 -1.18
CA ILE A 85 8.50 -8.10 -1.90
C ILE A 85 8.61 -7.47 -3.29
N TRP A 86 9.20 -6.28 -3.41
CA TRP A 86 9.44 -5.67 -4.71
C TRP A 86 10.25 -6.60 -5.62
N ASN A 87 11.36 -7.15 -5.11
CA ASN A 87 12.19 -8.07 -5.87
C ASN A 87 11.45 -9.35 -6.30
N SER A 88 10.46 -9.81 -5.54
CA SER A 88 9.69 -11.01 -5.90
C SER A 88 8.61 -10.77 -6.95
N ILE A 89 8.12 -9.53 -7.10
CA ILE A 89 6.97 -9.20 -7.99
C ILE A 89 7.33 -8.27 -9.15
N LYS A 90 8.55 -7.74 -9.20
CA LYS A 90 8.94 -6.72 -10.19
C LYS A 90 8.74 -7.18 -11.64
N ASP A 91 8.98 -8.46 -11.91
CA ASP A 91 8.92 -9.04 -13.27
C ASP A 91 7.52 -9.59 -13.61
N ASP A 92 6.57 -9.54 -12.66
CA ASP A 92 5.20 -10.01 -12.89
C ASP A 92 4.44 -9.03 -13.79
N GLN A 93 3.78 -9.56 -14.83
CA GLN A 93 2.91 -8.77 -15.70
C GLN A 93 1.53 -8.62 -15.07
N THR A 94 1.10 -7.37 -14.89
CA THR A 94 -0.14 -7.02 -14.20
C THR A 94 -1.03 -6.07 -14.97
N VAL A 95 -0.58 -5.58 -16.13
CA VAL A 95 -1.32 -4.66 -17.00
C VAL A 95 -1.50 -5.27 -18.39
N GLY A 96 -2.75 -5.36 -18.85
CA GLY A 96 -3.07 -5.79 -20.22
C GLY A 96 -3.00 -7.29 -20.42
N ILE A 97 -2.56 -7.73 -21.60
CA ILE A 97 -2.44 -9.16 -21.94
C ILE A 97 -1.22 -9.74 -21.21
N ILE A 98 -1.46 -10.72 -20.35
CA ILE A 98 -0.42 -11.36 -19.52
C ILE A 98 -0.02 -12.75 -20.03
N ASP A 99 -0.89 -13.39 -20.81
CA ASP A 99 -0.61 -14.70 -21.39
C ASP A 99 -1.47 -14.94 -22.63
N GLN A 100 -0.97 -15.75 -23.56
CA GLN A 100 -1.65 -16.11 -24.79
C GLN A 100 -1.35 -17.57 -25.14
N ASP A 101 -2.39 -18.40 -25.15
CA ASP A 101 -2.34 -19.81 -25.55
C ASP A 101 -2.90 -19.95 -26.97
N ASP A 102 -2.00 -19.91 -27.95
CA ASP A 102 -2.35 -20.03 -29.37
C ASP A 102 -2.92 -21.42 -29.73
N GLN A 103 -2.58 -22.47 -28.97
CA GLN A 103 -3.08 -23.83 -29.25
C GLN A 103 -4.55 -23.97 -28.84
N ARG A 104 -4.94 -23.31 -27.75
CA ARG A 104 -6.32 -23.28 -27.26
C ARG A 104 -7.11 -22.07 -27.77
N GLY A 105 -6.44 -21.10 -28.39
CA GLY A 105 -7.05 -19.84 -28.81
C GLY A 105 -7.52 -18.98 -27.64
N LEU A 106 -6.77 -18.99 -26.52
CA LEU A 106 -7.10 -18.25 -25.30
C LEU A 106 -6.16 -17.07 -25.10
N THR A 107 -6.70 -15.95 -24.62
CA THR A 107 -5.92 -14.76 -24.24
C THR A 107 -6.31 -14.38 -22.81
N TYR A 108 -5.31 -14.22 -21.95
CA TYR A 108 -5.49 -13.83 -20.56
C TYR A 108 -5.17 -12.35 -20.41
N VAL A 109 -6.12 -11.59 -19.86
CA VAL A 109 -6.00 -10.15 -19.65
C VAL A 109 -6.10 -9.89 -18.15
N ALA A 110 -5.15 -9.14 -17.60
CA ALA A 110 -5.17 -8.70 -16.22
C ALA A 110 -6.11 -7.50 -16.06
N GLU A 111 -7.00 -7.60 -15.07
CA GLU A 111 -7.92 -6.54 -14.68
C GLU A 111 -7.84 -6.35 -13.16
N PRO A 112 -7.67 -5.11 -12.65
CA PRO A 112 -7.61 -4.85 -11.23
C PRO A 112 -8.97 -5.13 -10.57
N VAL A 113 -8.94 -5.64 -9.34
CA VAL A 113 -10.17 -5.94 -8.57
C VAL A 113 -10.92 -4.69 -8.11
N GLY A 114 -10.25 -3.53 -8.11
CA GLY A 114 -10.80 -2.27 -7.61
C GLY A 114 -10.27 -1.89 -6.24
N ILE A 115 -11.12 -1.33 -5.39
CA ILE A 115 -10.72 -0.78 -4.08
C ILE A 115 -10.59 -1.89 -3.03
N ILE A 116 -9.41 -1.96 -2.39
CA ILE A 116 -9.08 -2.98 -1.40
C ILE A 116 -9.15 -2.40 0.01
N CYS A 117 -9.89 -3.08 0.90
CA CYS A 117 -9.89 -2.76 2.33
C CYS A 117 -8.74 -3.51 3.05
N GLY A 118 -7.68 -2.79 3.39
CA GLY A 118 -6.49 -3.33 4.04
C GLY A 118 -6.59 -3.37 5.57
N VAL A 119 -7.13 -4.44 6.16
CA VAL A 119 -7.14 -4.60 7.62
C VAL A 119 -5.74 -4.91 8.16
N THR A 120 -5.25 -4.13 9.11
CA THR A 120 -3.89 -4.23 9.63
C THR A 120 -3.87 -4.73 11.09
N PRO A 121 -3.08 -5.76 11.43
CA PRO A 121 -2.99 -6.26 12.80
C PRO A 121 -2.04 -5.42 13.67
N THR A 122 -2.35 -5.35 14.97
CA THR A 122 -1.52 -4.66 15.98
C THR A 122 -0.09 -5.22 16.12
N THR A 123 0.14 -6.48 15.74
CA THR A 123 1.46 -7.13 15.89
C THR A 123 2.47 -6.63 14.85
N ASN A 124 2.00 -6.34 13.63
CA ASN A 124 2.83 -5.93 12.49
C ASN A 124 2.18 -4.75 11.75
N PRO A 125 2.01 -3.58 12.40
CA PRO A 125 1.21 -2.49 11.85
C PRO A 125 1.85 -1.87 10.60
N THR A 126 3.18 -1.67 10.62
CA THR A 126 3.91 -1.01 9.53
C THR A 126 4.17 -1.95 8.36
N SER A 127 4.77 -3.12 8.63
CA SER A 127 5.15 -4.06 7.55
C SER A 127 3.96 -4.61 6.79
N THR A 128 2.83 -4.86 7.46
CA THR A 128 1.58 -5.28 6.78
C THR A 128 1.06 -4.17 5.87
N THR A 129 1.12 -2.91 6.32
CA THR A 129 0.65 -1.77 5.54
C THR A 129 1.53 -1.55 4.31
N ILE A 130 2.86 -1.61 4.47
CA ILE A 130 3.83 -1.51 3.36
C ILE A 130 3.58 -2.63 2.34
N PHE A 131 3.52 -3.88 2.79
CA PHE A 131 3.29 -5.04 1.93
C PHE A 131 2.00 -4.89 1.12
N LYS A 132 0.88 -4.58 1.80
CA LYS A 132 -0.43 -4.45 1.16
C LYS A 132 -0.47 -3.30 0.16
N ALA A 133 0.16 -2.16 0.48
CA ALA A 133 0.22 -1.03 -0.43
C ALA A 133 1.00 -1.34 -1.71
N ILE A 134 2.17 -1.98 -1.58
CA ILE A 134 3.02 -2.36 -2.72
C ILE A 134 2.29 -3.32 -3.67
N ILE A 135 1.70 -4.39 -3.15
CA ILE A 135 1.00 -5.37 -4.01
C ILE A 135 -0.26 -4.79 -4.63
N ALA A 136 -1.00 -3.93 -3.90
CA ALA A 136 -2.23 -3.33 -4.42
C ALA A 136 -1.93 -2.41 -5.61
N ILE A 137 -0.89 -1.57 -5.53
CA ILE A 137 -0.51 -0.67 -6.62
C ILE A 137 0.11 -1.44 -7.79
N LYS A 138 0.88 -2.51 -7.52
CA LYS A 138 1.46 -3.36 -8.58
C LYS A 138 0.37 -3.99 -9.45
N THR A 139 -0.78 -4.35 -8.87
CA THR A 139 -1.89 -5.00 -9.60
C THR A 139 -2.85 -4.03 -10.30
N GLY A 140 -2.56 -2.73 -10.29
CA GLY A 140 -3.34 -1.72 -10.99
C GLY A 140 -4.52 -1.16 -10.22
#